data_AF-D5VEW5-F1
#
_entry.id   AF-D5VEW5-F1
#
_cell.length_a   1.000
_cell.length_b   1.000
_cell.length_c   1.000
_cell.angle_alpha   90.00
_cell.angle_beta   90.00
_cell.angle_gamma   90.00
#
_symmetry.space_group_name_H-M   'P 1'
#
loop_
_entity.id
_entity.type
_entity.pdbx_description
1 polymer ?
#
loop_
_entity_poly.entity_id
_entity_poly.type
_entity_poly.pdbx_seq_one_letter_code
_entity_poly.pdbx_strand_id
1 'polypeptide(L)'
;MALFKPASTPWLLVHELRLTWRGAMSGRKHGAVGSIIAFSVLGVMILIGGVFLALGMRGHEVPIQPLSITIAALALAVILTLMLASTLAGAADALYVRGDLDLLFSSPLSPRKVLFVRALGLAVSALLWFLVPAVLLLTPAIVMGHPAWASLFVVLIAAALAAAGVGLLLAMVLFALIGPRRTRTVAQVMAALIGAAFFLGSQYRNLMGEKASESLFARIALDAKEGRLRPPPLADLPLRAALGEPLPLLALVAVGTLIFLLAAWTLGRRFADAAAATQGAETRKAAVGPGRAFAAGAFRATLRKELRLMGRDAALLSQVLLRVLYMLPLALVLARNAAHQPAWMLAGGAAGVAFLAGQVAGSLIWITVSAEDTPDLLALAPTPVSVLNRAKLTAALIPVGLLLVVPVVVMAWFQPLAGFWTGLGAGLTAWAAGMIGIWRQKPGKRADFRRRRASSFLAALGELAVTMLLGAATALAVAGWLVWAVLPLIVAGALMMALRRTEEQISAALRAAAMA
;
A
#
# COMPACT_ATOMS: atom_id res chain seq x y z
N MET A 1 0.26 -27.13 -20.25
CA MET A 1 1.44 -26.28 -20.54
C MET A 1 1.89 -26.50 -21.99
N ALA A 2 0.96 -26.47 -22.95
CA ALA A 2 1.19 -26.93 -24.33
C ALA A 2 0.95 -25.84 -25.40
N LEU A 3 0.62 -24.60 -25.03
CA LEU A 3 0.19 -23.56 -25.98
C LEU A 3 1.32 -22.67 -26.51
N PHE A 4 2.51 -22.64 -25.87
CA PHE A 4 3.62 -21.78 -26.29
C PHE A 4 4.95 -22.52 -26.27
N LYS A 5 5.79 -22.28 -27.28
CA LYS A 5 7.13 -22.88 -27.40
C LYS A 5 7.96 -22.52 -26.15
N PRO A 6 8.63 -23.48 -25.49
CA PRO A 6 9.53 -23.21 -24.37
C PRO A 6 10.58 -22.15 -24.74
N ALA A 7 10.95 -21.30 -23.79
CA ALA A 7 11.88 -20.16 -23.98
C ALA A 7 11.42 -19.05 -24.96
N SER A 8 10.17 -19.08 -25.43
CA SER A 8 9.58 -17.96 -26.18
C SER A 8 9.14 -16.81 -25.25
N THR A 9 9.05 -15.59 -25.79
CA THR A 9 8.57 -14.41 -25.06
C THR A 9 7.18 -14.58 -24.45
N PRO A 10 6.14 -15.13 -25.12
CA PRO A 10 4.84 -15.35 -24.49
C PRO A 10 4.90 -16.44 -23.40
N TRP A 11 5.70 -17.49 -23.58
CA TRP A 11 5.88 -18.52 -22.56
C TRP A 11 6.48 -17.95 -21.26
N LEU A 12 7.52 -17.13 -21.39
CA LEU A 12 8.13 -16.43 -20.26
C LEU A 12 7.18 -15.42 -19.61
N LEU A 13 6.40 -14.69 -20.41
CA LEU A 13 5.43 -13.71 -19.90
C LEU A 13 4.35 -14.38 -19.06
N VAL A 14 3.76 -15.48 -19.55
CA VAL A 14 2.78 -16.27 -18.79
C VAL A 14 3.38 -16.77 -17.48
N HIS A 15 4.66 -17.17 -17.49
CA HIS A 15 5.36 -17.60 -16.29
C HIS A 15 5.57 -16.45 -15.29
N GLU A 16 6.01 -15.28 -15.74
CA GLU A 16 6.14 -14.08 -14.90
C GLU A 16 4.80 -13.63 -14.32
N LEU A 17 3.73 -13.60 -15.11
CA LEU A 17 2.38 -13.30 -14.63
C LEU A 17 1.88 -14.32 -13.61
N ARG A 18 2.22 -15.60 -13.79
CA ARG A 18 1.89 -16.63 -12.81
C ARG A 18 2.69 -16.45 -11.52
N LEU A 19 3.96 -16.04 -11.60
CA LEU A 19 4.79 -15.75 -10.44
C LEU A 19 4.25 -14.54 -9.67
N THR A 20 3.87 -13.46 -10.35
CA THR A 20 3.25 -12.28 -9.71
C THR A 20 1.91 -12.65 -9.08
N TRP A 21 1.05 -13.40 -9.78
CA TRP A 21 -0.21 -13.93 -9.24
C TRP A 21 0.01 -14.81 -8.02
N ARG A 22 0.94 -15.77 -8.10
CA ARG A 22 1.28 -16.66 -6.99
C ARG A 22 1.87 -15.90 -5.82
N GLY A 23 2.67 -14.86 -6.05
CA GLY A 23 3.18 -13.98 -5.00
C GLY A 23 2.06 -13.19 -4.31
N ALA A 24 1.11 -12.66 -5.09
CA ALA A 24 -0.08 -11.99 -4.56
C ALA A 24 -0.98 -12.94 -3.76
N MET A 25 -1.10 -14.19 -4.21
CA MET A 25 -1.90 -15.26 -3.57
C MET A 25 -1.20 -15.91 -2.37
N SER A 26 0.13 -16.06 -2.38
CA SER A 26 0.88 -16.74 -1.32
C SER A 26 0.80 -16.00 0.01
N GLY A 27 0.62 -14.68 -0.04
CA GLY A 27 0.36 -13.84 1.15
C GLY A 27 -1.09 -13.91 1.67
N ARG A 28 -2.04 -14.50 0.92
CA ARG A 28 -3.49 -14.47 1.22
C ARG A 28 -4.09 -15.82 1.61
N LYS A 29 -3.30 -16.87 1.81
CA LYS A 29 -3.80 -18.23 2.10
C LYS A 29 -4.81 -18.35 3.26
N HIS A 30 -4.87 -17.37 4.17
CA HIS A 30 -5.78 -17.39 5.33
C HIS A 30 -6.83 -16.26 5.33
N GLY A 31 -6.91 -15.46 4.25
CA GLY A 31 -7.93 -14.41 4.04
C GLY A 31 -8.51 -14.40 2.62
N ALA A 32 -8.22 -15.45 1.84
CA ALA A 32 -8.58 -15.56 0.43
C ALA A 32 -10.09 -15.40 0.23
N VAL A 33 -10.91 -16.07 1.05
CA VAL A 33 -12.38 -15.99 0.97
C VAL A 33 -12.89 -14.57 1.18
N GLY A 34 -12.42 -13.87 2.22
CA GLY A 34 -12.82 -12.48 2.48
C GLY A 34 -12.37 -11.53 1.37
N SER A 35 -11.16 -11.70 0.82
CA SER A 35 -10.71 -10.91 -0.32
C SER A 35 -11.50 -11.21 -1.59
N ILE A 36 -11.85 -12.47 -1.84
CA ILE A 36 -12.68 -12.88 -2.98
C ILE A 36 -14.05 -12.24 -2.84
N ILE A 37 -14.70 -12.35 -1.67
CA ILE A 37 -15.99 -11.70 -1.40
C ILE A 37 -15.89 -10.19 -1.63
N ALA A 38 -14.87 -9.52 -1.09
CA ALA A 38 -14.70 -8.08 -1.27
C ALA A 38 -14.52 -7.69 -2.76
N PHE A 39 -13.68 -8.41 -3.51
CA PHE A 39 -13.50 -8.17 -4.95
C PHE A 39 -14.75 -8.51 -5.75
N SER A 40 -15.50 -9.55 -5.37
CA SER A 40 -16.76 -9.93 -6.00
C SER A 40 -17.83 -8.86 -5.76
N VAL A 41 -18.01 -8.41 -4.51
CA VAL A 41 -18.95 -7.34 -4.15
C VAL A 41 -18.59 -6.05 -4.87
N LEU A 42 -17.31 -5.66 -4.87
CA LEU A 42 -16.85 -4.48 -5.59
C LEU A 42 -17.07 -4.61 -7.11
N GLY A 43 -16.79 -5.79 -7.68
CA GLY A 43 -17.01 -6.07 -9.09
C GLY A 43 -18.47 -5.98 -9.50
N VAL A 44 -19.38 -6.53 -8.67
CA VAL A 44 -20.82 -6.43 -8.86
C VAL A 44 -21.28 -4.97 -8.74
N MET A 45 -20.80 -4.22 -7.76
CA MET A 45 -21.12 -2.80 -7.61
C MET A 45 -20.68 -1.96 -8.82
N ILE A 46 -19.48 -2.21 -9.35
CA ILE A 46 -18.98 -1.53 -10.56
C ILE A 46 -19.84 -1.90 -11.78
N LEU A 47 -20.19 -3.18 -11.93
CA LEU A 47 -21.05 -3.65 -13.02
C LEU A 47 -22.43 -3.00 -12.95
N ILE A 48 -23.05 -2.94 -11.77
CA ILE A 48 -24.32 -2.25 -11.54
C ILE A 48 -24.20 -0.78 -11.93
N GLY A 49 -23.13 -0.10 -11.50
CA GLY A 49 -22.83 1.27 -11.91
C GLY A 49 -22.69 1.43 -13.42
N GLY A 50 -22.06 0.46 -14.09
CA GLY A 50 -21.93 0.40 -15.55
C GLY A 50 -23.27 0.25 -16.27
N VAL A 51 -24.18 -0.57 -15.73
CA VAL A 51 -25.54 -0.71 -16.24
C VAL A 51 -26.32 0.60 -16.09
N PHE A 52 -26.25 1.27 -14.93
CA PHE A 52 -26.88 2.58 -14.74
C PHE A 52 -26.31 3.64 -15.69
N LEU A 53 -24.99 3.65 -15.88
CA LEU A 53 -24.32 4.52 -16.85
C LEU A 53 -24.84 4.25 -18.27
N ALA A 54 -24.94 2.99 -18.68
CA ALA A 54 -25.43 2.61 -19.99
C ALA A 54 -26.89 3.02 -20.22
N LEU A 55 -27.76 2.86 -19.20
CA LEU A 55 -29.15 3.28 -19.26
C LEU A 55 -29.27 4.82 -19.33
N GLY A 56 -28.48 5.55 -18.55
CA GLY A 56 -28.48 7.01 -18.54
C GLY A 56 -27.94 7.64 -19.83
N MET A 57 -26.98 6.97 -20.48
CA MET A 57 -26.39 7.42 -21.75
C MET A 57 -27.16 6.92 -22.99
N ARG A 58 -28.21 6.13 -22.81
CA ARG A 58 -28.97 5.56 -23.94
C ARG A 58 -29.53 6.68 -24.82
N GLY A 59 -29.19 6.65 -26.11
CA GLY A 59 -29.61 7.66 -27.09
C GLY A 59 -28.90 9.01 -27.00
N HIS A 60 -27.90 9.17 -26.12
CA HIS A 60 -27.11 10.39 -25.99
C HIS A 60 -25.65 10.10 -26.35
N GLU A 61 -25.10 10.86 -27.29
CA GLU A 61 -23.66 10.87 -27.56
C GLU A 61 -22.95 11.80 -26.59
N VAL A 62 -21.70 11.49 -26.25
CA VAL A 62 -20.88 12.37 -25.39
C VAL A 62 -20.43 13.56 -26.23
N PRO A 63 -20.88 14.79 -25.93
CA PRO A 63 -20.48 15.93 -26.72
C PRO A 63 -19.00 16.26 -26.42
N ILE A 64 -18.24 16.61 -27.45
CA ILE A 64 -16.85 17.10 -27.33
C ILE A 64 -16.92 18.58 -26.93
N GLN A 65 -17.08 18.83 -25.63
CA GLN A 65 -17.14 20.16 -25.04
C GLN A 65 -15.93 20.35 -24.11
N PRO A 66 -15.55 21.60 -23.79
CA PRO A 66 -14.41 21.87 -22.88
C PRO A 66 -14.50 21.10 -21.55
N LEU A 67 -15.71 20.89 -21.03
CA LEU A 67 -15.96 20.11 -19.82
C LEU A 67 -15.59 18.63 -19.99
N SER A 68 -16.08 17.96 -21.04
CA SER A 68 -15.80 16.54 -21.28
C SER A 68 -14.32 16.31 -21.62
N ILE A 69 -13.70 17.24 -22.35
CA ILE A 69 -12.25 17.23 -22.61
C ILE A 69 -11.47 17.30 -21.29
N THR A 70 -11.82 18.23 -20.41
CA THR A 70 -11.14 18.41 -19.12
C THR A 70 -11.30 17.20 -18.22
N ILE A 71 -12.52 16.62 -18.14
CA ILE A 71 -12.79 15.42 -17.34
C ILE A 71 -11.99 14.23 -17.86
N ALA A 72 -12.00 13.98 -19.17
CA ALA A 72 -11.26 12.87 -19.77
C ALA A 72 -9.75 13.02 -19.63
N ALA A 73 -9.22 14.24 -19.85
CA ALA A 73 -7.80 14.53 -19.67
C ALA A 73 -7.36 14.35 -18.20
N LEU A 74 -8.16 14.83 -17.25
CA LEU A 74 -7.88 14.66 -15.81
C LEU A 74 -7.94 13.19 -15.41
N ALA A 75 -8.96 12.44 -15.85
CA ALA A 75 -9.10 11.03 -15.58
C ALA A 75 -7.90 10.24 -16.13
N LEU A 76 -7.50 10.49 -17.38
CA LEU A 76 -6.33 9.84 -17.98
C LEU A 76 -5.04 10.24 -17.27
N ALA A 77 -4.86 11.51 -16.90
CA ALA A 77 -3.69 11.98 -16.16
C ALA A 77 -3.57 11.28 -14.80
N VAL A 78 -4.67 11.11 -14.08
CA VAL A 78 -4.72 10.38 -12.81
C VAL A 78 -4.37 8.90 -13.02
N ILE A 79 -4.98 8.24 -14.01
CA ILE A 79 -4.68 6.83 -14.33
C ILE A 79 -3.21 6.67 -14.70
N LEU A 80 -2.67 7.52 -15.59
CA LEU A 80 -1.26 7.50 -15.98
C LEU A 80 -0.33 7.71 -14.78
N THR A 81 -0.66 8.63 -13.89
CA THR A 81 0.15 8.92 -12.69
C THR A 81 0.18 7.73 -11.74
N LEU A 82 -0.96 7.06 -11.53
CA LEU A 82 -1.05 5.84 -10.72
C LEU A 82 -0.34 4.65 -11.37
N MET A 83 -0.51 4.47 -12.69
CA MET A 83 0.23 3.47 -13.45
C MET A 83 1.73 3.70 -13.31
N LEU A 84 2.20 4.94 -13.51
CA LEU A 84 3.61 5.33 -13.39
C LEU A 84 4.17 5.05 -12.00
N ALA A 85 3.42 5.37 -10.95
CA ALA A 85 3.79 5.06 -9.57
C ALA A 85 3.99 3.55 -9.37
N SER A 86 3.03 2.74 -9.85
CA SER A 86 3.07 1.29 -9.71
C SER A 86 4.21 0.65 -10.52
N THR A 87 4.47 1.16 -11.73
CA THR A 87 5.54 0.66 -12.60
C THR A 87 6.90 1.08 -12.07
N LEU A 88 7.08 2.31 -11.61
CA LEU A 88 8.34 2.76 -10.98
C LEU A 88 8.72 1.89 -9.76
N ALA A 89 7.77 1.65 -8.85
CA ALA A 89 8.00 0.81 -7.68
C ALA A 89 8.29 -0.66 -8.08
N GLY A 90 7.51 -1.21 -9.01
CA GLY A 90 7.70 -2.58 -9.47
C GLY A 90 8.99 -2.77 -10.27
N ALA A 91 9.43 -1.77 -11.05
CA ALA A 91 10.71 -1.76 -11.73
C ALA A 91 11.88 -1.82 -10.73
N ALA A 92 11.82 -1.00 -9.66
CA ALA A 92 12.84 -1.01 -8.63
C ALA A 92 12.92 -2.37 -7.90
N ASP A 93 11.79 -3.02 -7.63
CA ASP A 93 11.78 -4.35 -7.01
C ASP A 93 12.25 -5.46 -7.99
N ALA A 94 11.81 -5.41 -9.25
CA ALA A 94 12.09 -6.44 -10.25
C ALA A 94 13.55 -6.42 -10.75
N LEU A 95 14.18 -5.25 -10.82
CA LEU A 95 15.54 -5.09 -11.34
C LEU A 95 16.63 -5.22 -10.27
N TYR A 96 16.34 -4.99 -8.99
CA TYR A 96 17.41 -4.86 -7.99
C TYR A 96 17.26 -5.76 -6.77
N VAL A 97 16.06 -6.28 -6.49
CA VAL A 97 15.77 -6.97 -5.23
C VAL A 97 15.47 -8.45 -5.44
N ARG A 98 15.00 -8.80 -6.64
CA ARG A 98 14.78 -10.18 -7.03
C ARG A 98 16.16 -10.79 -7.31
N GLY A 99 16.73 -11.44 -6.29
CA GLY A 99 18.02 -12.16 -6.36
C GLY A 99 17.98 -13.39 -7.26
N ASP A 100 17.10 -13.40 -8.26
CA ASP A 100 17.00 -14.40 -9.31
C ASP A 100 17.78 -14.01 -10.56
N LEU A 101 18.36 -12.81 -10.60
CA LEU A 101 19.17 -12.34 -11.72
C LEU A 101 20.43 -13.19 -11.92
N ASP A 102 21.08 -13.61 -10.84
CA ASP A 102 22.28 -14.47 -10.92
C ASP A 102 21.95 -15.87 -11.48
N LEU A 103 20.78 -16.40 -11.11
CA LEU A 103 20.21 -17.63 -11.66
C LEU A 103 19.79 -17.45 -13.14
N LEU A 104 19.34 -16.27 -13.53
CA LEU A 104 18.96 -15.97 -14.91
C LEU A 104 20.18 -15.76 -15.81
N PHE A 105 21.29 -15.24 -15.29
CA PHE A 105 22.55 -15.09 -16.02
C PHE A 105 23.31 -16.40 -16.18
N SER A 106 23.13 -17.36 -15.27
CA SER A 106 23.65 -18.73 -15.43
C SER A 106 22.76 -19.62 -16.32
N SER A 107 21.58 -19.15 -16.70
CA SER A 107 20.68 -19.85 -17.63
C SER A 107 21.03 -19.57 -19.10
N PRO A 108 20.78 -20.51 -20.03
CA PRO A 108 21.06 -20.33 -21.47
C PRO A 108 20.08 -19.36 -22.17
N LEU A 109 19.41 -18.47 -21.43
CA LEU A 109 18.46 -17.50 -21.95
C LEU A 109 19.12 -16.15 -22.18
N SER A 110 18.89 -15.55 -23.35
CA SER A 110 19.40 -14.21 -23.64
C SER A 110 18.84 -13.19 -22.62
N PRO A 111 19.68 -12.42 -21.90
CA PRO A 111 19.23 -11.47 -20.89
C PRO A 111 18.25 -10.41 -21.41
N ARG A 112 18.42 -9.98 -22.67
CA ARG A 112 17.53 -9.02 -23.34
C ARG A 112 16.07 -9.49 -23.38
N LYS A 113 15.83 -10.77 -23.67
CA LYS A 113 14.47 -11.34 -23.73
C LYS A 113 13.84 -11.39 -22.33
N VAL A 114 14.61 -11.76 -21.32
CA VAL A 114 14.12 -11.84 -19.93
C VAL A 114 13.75 -10.45 -19.40
N LEU A 115 14.60 -9.45 -19.62
CA LEU A 115 14.35 -8.07 -19.21
C LEU A 115 13.15 -7.46 -19.95
N PHE A 116 13.02 -7.71 -21.26
CA PHE A 116 11.85 -7.29 -22.04
C PHE A 116 10.56 -7.90 -21.49
N VAL A 117 10.56 -9.20 -21.18
CA VAL A 117 9.40 -9.87 -20.58
C VAL A 117 9.07 -9.32 -19.21
N ARG A 118 10.07 -8.97 -18.38
CA ARG A 118 9.84 -8.31 -17.09
C ARG A 118 9.22 -6.93 -17.24
N ALA A 119 9.74 -6.12 -18.17
CA ALA A 119 9.18 -4.82 -18.50
C ALA A 119 7.72 -4.94 -18.98
N LEU A 120 7.44 -5.93 -19.83
CA LEU A 120 6.09 -6.20 -20.32
C LEU A 120 5.16 -6.70 -19.20
N GLY A 121 5.65 -7.58 -18.32
CA GLY A 121 4.92 -8.05 -17.16
C GLY A 121 4.54 -6.93 -16.18
N LEU A 122 5.41 -5.92 -16.05
CA LEU A 122 5.16 -4.70 -15.28
C LEU A 122 4.03 -3.85 -15.92
N ALA A 123 4.07 -3.66 -17.24
CA ALA A 123 3.02 -2.97 -17.99
C ALA A 123 1.66 -3.69 -17.86
N VAL A 124 1.63 -5.01 -18.04
CA VAL A 124 0.42 -5.82 -17.88
C VAL A 124 -0.11 -5.76 -16.44
N SER A 125 0.77 -5.83 -15.45
CA SER A 125 0.37 -5.76 -14.03
C SER A 125 -0.26 -4.42 -13.69
N ALA A 126 0.31 -3.31 -14.20
CA ALA A 126 -0.28 -1.97 -14.05
C ALA A 126 -1.61 -1.84 -14.81
N LEU A 127 -1.69 -2.37 -16.04
CA LEU A 127 -2.90 -2.37 -16.87
C LEU A 127 -4.07 -3.06 -16.18
N LEU A 128 -3.86 -4.25 -15.60
CA LEU A 128 -4.93 -5.07 -15.03
C LEU A 128 -5.73 -4.35 -13.93
N TRP A 129 -5.07 -3.50 -13.13
CA TRP A 129 -5.73 -2.72 -12.07
C TRP A 129 -6.78 -1.73 -12.60
N PHE A 130 -6.63 -1.28 -13.84
CA PHE A 130 -7.56 -0.34 -14.48
C PHE A 130 -8.45 -1.02 -15.52
N LEU A 131 -7.92 -2.01 -16.22
CA LEU A 131 -8.66 -2.74 -17.26
C LEU A 131 -9.81 -3.56 -16.68
N VAL A 132 -9.63 -4.23 -15.53
CA VAL A 132 -10.70 -5.05 -14.94
C VAL A 132 -11.91 -4.19 -14.54
N PRO A 133 -11.76 -3.10 -13.76
CA PRO A 133 -12.87 -2.17 -13.51
C PRO A 133 -13.44 -1.55 -14.79
N ALA A 134 -12.60 -1.15 -15.75
CA ALA A 134 -13.06 -0.54 -17.00
C ALA A 134 -13.91 -1.50 -17.83
N VAL A 135 -13.53 -2.78 -17.92
CA VAL A 135 -14.35 -3.80 -18.60
C VAL A 135 -15.70 -3.94 -17.91
N LEU A 136 -15.76 -4.06 -16.59
CA LEU A 136 -17.03 -4.17 -15.87
C LEU A 136 -17.91 -2.93 -16.03
N LEU A 137 -17.31 -1.73 -16.04
CA LEU A 137 -18.02 -0.46 -16.12
C LEU A 137 -18.50 -0.14 -17.55
N LEU A 138 -17.68 -0.37 -18.57
CA LEU A 138 -17.94 0.08 -19.94
C LEU A 138 -18.64 -0.96 -20.81
N THR A 139 -18.49 -2.27 -20.52
CA THR A 139 -19.11 -3.33 -21.34
C THR A 139 -20.63 -3.17 -21.47
N PRO A 140 -21.40 -2.82 -20.41
CA PRO A 140 -22.83 -2.56 -20.55
C PRO A 140 -23.15 -1.45 -21.57
N ALA A 141 -22.39 -0.33 -21.55
CA ALA A 141 -22.60 0.78 -22.49
C ALA A 141 -22.22 0.39 -23.93
N ILE A 142 -21.14 -0.39 -24.10
CA ILE A 142 -20.71 -0.91 -25.40
C ILE A 142 -21.80 -1.78 -26.03
N VAL A 143 -22.41 -2.67 -25.23
CA VAL A 143 -23.48 -3.57 -25.70
C VAL A 143 -24.78 -2.81 -25.98
N MET A 144 -25.07 -1.73 -25.24
CA MET A 144 -26.34 -0.99 -25.32
C MET A 144 -26.35 0.15 -26.36
N GLY A 145 -25.26 0.39 -27.09
CA GLY A 145 -25.27 1.32 -28.23
C GLY A 145 -24.01 2.16 -28.45
N HIS A 146 -22.98 2.03 -27.62
CA HIS A 146 -21.75 2.83 -27.74
C HIS A 146 -20.50 1.97 -28.04
N PRO A 147 -20.42 1.29 -29.21
CA PRO A 147 -19.31 0.39 -29.53
C PRO A 147 -17.95 1.10 -29.59
N ALA A 148 -17.95 2.39 -29.94
CA ALA A 148 -16.79 3.25 -29.97
C ALA A 148 -16.01 3.28 -28.64
N TRP A 149 -16.68 3.07 -27.51
CA TRP A 149 -16.07 3.08 -26.18
C TRP A 149 -15.12 1.90 -25.94
N ALA A 150 -15.16 0.86 -26.79
CA ALA A 150 -14.16 -0.21 -26.76
C ALA A 150 -12.73 0.32 -27.00
N SER A 151 -12.60 1.46 -27.69
CA SER A 151 -11.32 2.15 -27.87
C SER A 151 -10.67 2.58 -26.56
N LEU A 152 -11.43 2.81 -25.47
CA LEU A 152 -10.84 3.08 -24.13
C LEU A 152 -9.94 1.95 -23.66
N PHE A 153 -10.26 0.68 -23.99
CA PHE A 153 -9.38 -0.44 -23.62
C PHE A 153 -8.03 -0.34 -24.32
N VAL A 154 -8.01 0.10 -25.58
CA VAL A 154 -6.78 0.32 -26.35
C VAL A 154 -6.01 1.53 -25.80
N VAL A 155 -6.70 2.62 -25.45
CA VAL A 155 -6.09 3.78 -24.77
C VAL A 155 -5.43 3.36 -23.45
N LEU A 156 -6.08 2.52 -22.65
CA LEU A 156 -5.50 2.00 -21.40
C LEU A 156 -4.26 1.14 -21.65
N ILE A 157 -4.24 0.32 -22.70
CA ILE A 157 -3.06 -0.47 -23.10
C ILE A 157 -1.91 0.47 -23.47
N ALA A 158 -2.16 1.49 -24.30
CA ALA A 158 -1.16 2.47 -24.70
C ALA A 158 -0.61 3.25 -23.49
N ALA A 159 -1.48 3.67 -22.58
CA ALA A 159 -1.14 4.34 -21.33
C ALA A 159 -0.27 3.45 -20.42
N ALA A 160 -0.59 2.16 -20.30
CA ALA A 160 0.18 1.22 -19.49
C ALA A 160 1.58 0.97 -20.06
N LEU A 161 1.72 0.87 -21.38
CA LEU A 161 3.02 0.77 -22.04
C LEU A 161 3.85 2.04 -21.83
N ALA A 162 3.26 3.22 -22.03
CA ALA A 162 3.91 4.50 -21.78
C ALA A 162 4.40 4.60 -20.33
N ALA A 163 3.51 4.34 -19.36
CA ALA A 163 3.82 4.40 -17.93
C ALA A 163 4.89 3.38 -17.51
N ALA A 164 4.90 2.18 -18.10
CA ALA A 164 5.95 1.19 -17.86
C ALA A 164 7.29 1.66 -18.41
N GLY A 165 7.31 2.20 -19.63
CA GLY A 165 8.53 2.74 -20.25
C GLY A 165 9.11 3.92 -19.46
N VAL A 166 8.30 4.92 -19.14
CA VAL A 166 8.72 6.07 -18.32
C VAL A 166 9.15 5.62 -16.92
N GLY A 167 8.40 4.72 -16.28
CA GLY A 167 8.74 4.18 -14.96
C GLY A 167 10.08 3.46 -14.93
N LEU A 168 10.40 2.68 -15.98
CA LEU A 168 11.70 2.02 -16.15
C LEU A 168 12.83 3.03 -16.35
N LEU A 169 12.63 4.03 -17.22
CA LEU A 169 13.61 5.10 -17.45
C LEU A 169 13.90 5.87 -16.16
N LEU A 170 12.86 6.26 -15.43
CA LEU A 170 12.99 6.94 -14.12
C LEU A 170 13.71 6.06 -13.10
N ALA A 171 13.39 4.76 -13.02
CA ALA A 171 14.09 3.84 -12.14
C ALA A 171 15.59 3.76 -12.46
N MET A 172 15.96 3.77 -13.75
CA MET A 172 17.35 3.78 -14.19
C MET A 172 18.07 5.10 -13.87
N VAL A 173 17.40 6.24 -14.07
CA VAL A 173 17.96 7.56 -13.72
C VAL A 173 18.20 7.64 -12.21
N LEU A 174 17.22 7.23 -11.42
CA LEU A 174 17.31 7.23 -9.97
C LEU A 174 18.42 6.31 -9.46
N PHE A 175 18.61 5.16 -10.12
CA PHE A 175 19.74 4.26 -9.88
C PHE A 175 21.09 4.93 -10.15
N ALA A 176 21.23 5.58 -11.31
CA ALA A 176 22.48 6.26 -11.66
C ALA A 176 22.84 7.38 -10.67
N LEU A 177 21.83 8.06 -10.12
CA LEU A 177 22.03 9.20 -9.21
C LEU A 177 22.28 8.78 -7.74
N ILE A 178 21.56 7.79 -7.22
CA ILE A 178 21.50 7.52 -5.77
C ILE A 178 21.88 6.06 -5.41
N GLY A 179 22.08 5.20 -6.41
CA GLY A 179 22.45 3.80 -6.24
C GLY A 179 21.27 2.86 -5.91
N PRO A 180 21.47 1.53 -6.01
CA PRO A 180 20.39 0.54 -6.03
C PRO A 180 19.57 0.49 -4.74
N ARG A 181 20.23 0.56 -3.58
CA ARG A 181 19.56 0.44 -2.28
C ARG A 181 18.63 1.63 -1.99
N ARG A 182 19.05 2.85 -2.35
CA ARG A 182 18.27 4.08 -2.11
C ARG A 182 17.19 4.30 -3.16
N THR A 183 17.44 3.88 -4.41
CA THR A 183 16.47 3.94 -5.52
C THR A 183 15.15 3.27 -5.16
N ARG A 184 15.22 2.10 -4.53
CA ARG A 184 14.04 1.38 -4.08
C ARG A 184 13.22 2.18 -3.08
N THR A 185 13.86 2.73 -2.05
CA THR A 185 13.19 3.52 -1.01
C THR A 185 12.48 4.72 -1.62
N VAL A 186 13.18 5.46 -2.49
CA VAL A 186 12.60 6.63 -3.15
C VAL A 186 11.44 6.25 -4.07
N ALA A 187 11.59 5.19 -4.88
CA ALA A 187 10.52 4.70 -5.74
C ALA A 187 9.27 4.28 -4.95
N GLN A 188 9.44 3.58 -3.82
CA GLN A 188 8.33 3.17 -2.95
C GLN A 188 7.69 4.36 -2.24
N VAL A 189 8.48 5.33 -1.78
CA VAL A 189 7.96 6.57 -1.17
C VAL A 189 7.16 7.37 -2.19
N MET A 190 7.68 7.55 -3.41
CA MET A 190 6.95 8.23 -4.48
C MET A 190 5.64 7.52 -4.83
N ALA A 191 5.67 6.19 -4.93
CA ALA A 191 4.46 5.42 -5.20
C ALA A 191 3.43 5.53 -4.06
N ALA A 192 3.90 5.51 -2.80
CA ALA A 192 3.04 5.71 -1.64
C ALA A 192 2.44 7.12 -1.60
N LEU A 193 3.23 8.16 -1.88
CA LEU A 193 2.77 9.55 -1.93
C LEU A 193 1.77 9.80 -3.06
N ILE A 194 2.00 9.22 -4.25
CA ILE A 194 1.05 9.31 -5.36
C ILE A 194 -0.25 8.60 -5.02
N GLY A 195 -0.18 7.38 -4.46
CA GLY A 195 -1.35 6.66 -3.96
C GLY A 195 -2.11 7.44 -2.88
N ALA A 196 -1.36 8.14 -2.01
CA ALA A 196 -1.90 9.06 -1.01
C ALA A 196 -2.70 10.20 -1.61
N ALA A 197 -2.08 10.90 -2.56
CA ALA A 197 -2.65 12.08 -3.17
C ALA A 197 -3.95 11.72 -3.89
N PHE A 198 -3.97 10.57 -4.57
CA PHE A 198 -5.19 10.02 -5.15
C PHE A 198 -6.24 9.67 -4.09
N PHE A 199 -5.84 8.98 -3.02
CA PHE A 199 -6.77 8.66 -1.93
C PHE A 199 -7.37 9.92 -1.31
N LEU A 200 -6.55 10.89 -0.94
CA LEU A 200 -6.97 12.18 -0.37
C LEU A 200 -7.86 12.96 -1.35
N GLY A 201 -7.49 12.98 -2.63
CA GLY A 201 -8.30 13.59 -3.70
C GLY A 201 -9.68 12.92 -3.84
N SER A 202 -9.75 11.59 -3.78
CA SER A 202 -11.03 10.86 -3.80
C SER A 202 -11.92 11.20 -2.61
N GLN A 203 -11.31 11.56 -1.47
CA GLN A 203 -11.99 11.93 -0.24
C GLN A 203 -12.25 13.44 -0.14
N TYR A 204 -11.97 14.24 -1.18
CA TYR A 204 -12.07 15.70 -1.14
C TYR A 204 -13.42 16.22 -0.62
N ARG A 205 -14.53 15.59 -1.04
CA ARG A 205 -15.88 15.91 -0.54
C ARG A 205 -16.00 15.71 0.97
N ASN A 206 -15.43 14.64 1.49
CA ASN A 206 -15.43 14.36 2.93
C ASN A 206 -14.51 15.32 3.69
N LEU A 207 -13.38 15.74 3.09
CA LEU A 207 -12.44 16.69 3.70
C LEU A 207 -13.01 18.13 3.75
N MET A 208 -13.45 18.67 2.60
CA MET A 208 -13.95 20.05 2.48
C MET A 208 -15.43 20.19 2.85
N GLY A 209 -16.18 19.09 2.94
CA GLY A 209 -17.60 19.04 3.28
C GLY A 209 -18.49 19.37 2.09
N GLU A 210 -19.76 18.97 2.18
CA GLU A 210 -20.71 19.01 1.07
C GLU A 210 -20.79 20.39 0.42
N LYS A 211 -21.01 21.45 1.21
CA LYS A 211 -21.15 22.83 0.71
C LYS A 211 -19.93 23.35 -0.05
N ALA A 212 -18.71 23.16 0.48
CA ALA A 212 -17.50 23.65 -0.17
C ALA A 212 -17.16 22.80 -1.41
N SER A 213 -17.44 21.49 -1.35
CA SER A 213 -17.23 20.60 -2.49
C SER A 213 -18.20 20.90 -3.65
N GLU A 214 -19.48 21.10 -3.35
CA GLU A 214 -20.51 21.51 -4.32
C GLU A 214 -20.14 22.86 -4.94
N SER A 215 -19.62 23.80 -4.15
CA SER A 215 -19.16 25.09 -4.66
C SER A 215 -17.98 24.96 -5.64
N LEU A 216 -17.05 24.01 -5.43
CA LEU A 216 -15.95 23.77 -6.36
C LEU A 216 -16.45 23.14 -7.66
N PHE A 217 -17.28 22.10 -7.58
CA PHE A 217 -17.85 21.46 -8.77
C PHE A 217 -18.77 22.41 -9.54
N ALA A 218 -19.57 23.22 -8.84
CA ALA A 218 -20.40 24.26 -9.44
C ALA A 218 -19.54 25.34 -10.12
N ARG A 219 -18.44 25.78 -9.50
CA ARG A 219 -17.48 26.71 -10.14
C ARG A 219 -16.86 26.12 -11.40
N ILE A 220 -16.38 24.88 -11.36
CA ILE A 220 -15.83 24.20 -12.54
C ILE A 220 -16.89 24.08 -13.66
N ALA A 221 -18.14 23.75 -13.30
CA ALA A 221 -19.24 23.66 -14.25
C ALA A 221 -19.64 25.03 -14.83
N LEU A 222 -19.62 26.08 -14.02
CA LEU A 222 -19.88 27.46 -14.44
C LEU A 222 -18.75 27.98 -15.34
N ASP A 223 -17.48 27.78 -14.96
CA ASP A 223 -16.32 28.16 -15.76
C ASP A 223 -16.32 27.43 -17.13
N ALA A 224 -16.88 26.22 -17.18
CA ALA A 224 -17.06 25.47 -18.42
C ALA A 224 -18.18 26.03 -19.28
N LYS A 225 -19.32 26.40 -18.68
CA LYS A 225 -20.45 27.04 -19.37
C LYS A 225 -20.12 28.45 -19.86
N GLU A 226 -19.32 29.20 -19.10
CA GLU A 226 -18.89 30.57 -19.42
C GLU A 226 -17.71 30.61 -20.40
N GLY A 227 -17.21 29.46 -20.86
CA GLY A 227 -16.10 29.39 -21.83
C GLY A 227 -14.74 29.85 -21.27
N ARG A 228 -14.61 29.95 -19.94
CA ARG A 228 -13.38 30.32 -19.24
C ARG A 228 -12.40 29.14 -19.15
N LEU A 229 -12.92 27.91 -19.15
CA LEU A 229 -12.13 26.70 -19.31
C LEU A 229 -11.68 26.53 -20.76
N ARG A 230 -10.44 26.96 -21.04
CA ARG A 230 -9.76 26.72 -22.32
C ARG A 230 -8.75 25.58 -22.13
N PRO A 231 -9.09 24.33 -22.49
CA PRO A 231 -8.14 23.24 -22.44
C PRO A 231 -6.94 23.55 -23.35
N PRO A 232 -5.71 23.17 -22.96
CA PRO A 232 -4.53 23.43 -23.77
C PRO A 232 -4.64 22.74 -25.14
N PRO A 233 -3.95 23.25 -26.18
CA PRO A 233 -3.94 22.61 -27.49
C PRO A 233 -3.51 21.15 -27.35
N LEU A 234 -4.19 20.23 -28.04
CA LEU A 234 -4.01 18.76 -28.01
C LEU A 234 -4.60 18.02 -26.79
N ALA A 235 -5.19 18.72 -25.82
CA ALA A 235 -5.84 18.08 -24.66
C ALA A 235 -7.13 17.31 -25.03
N ASP A 236 -7.64 17.51 -26.23
CA ASP A 236 -8.79 16.84 -26.81
C ASP A 236 -8.45 15.45 -27.39
N LEU A 237 -7.18 15.21 -27.75
CA LEU A 237 -6.74 13.94 -28.34
C LEU A 237 -7.11 12.70 -27.51
N PRO A 238 -6.95 12.69 -26.16
CA PRO A 238 -7.36 11.56 -25.34
C PRO A 238 -8.87 11.28 -25.39
N LEU A 239 -9.69 12.32 -25.38
CA LEU A 239 -11.15 12.18 -25.45
C LEU A 239 -11.54 11.63 -26.82
N ARG A 240 -11.00 12.19 -27.91
CA ARG A 240 -11.28 11.72 -29.28
C ARG A 240 -10.85 10.26 -29.48
N ALA A 241 -9.68 9.88 -28.96
CA ALA A 241 -9.21 8.50 -29.00
C ALA A 241 -10.12 7.56 -28.19
N ALA A 242 -10.63 8.00 -27.05
CA ALA A 242 -11.59 7.26 -26.21
C ALA A 242 -13.00 7.16 -26.85
N LEU A 243 -13.34 8.10 -27.72
CA LEU A 243 -14.56 8.08 -28.53
C LEU A 243 -14.38 7.32 -29.86
N GLY A 244 -13.25 6.62 -30.04
CA GLY A 244 -13.03 5.74 -31.18
C GLY A 244 -12.53 6.41 -32.46
N GLU A 245 -12.09 7.67 -32.42
CA GLU A 245 -11.45 8.28 -33.59
C GLU A 245 -10.12 7.56 -33.89
N PRO A 246 -9.90 7.07 -35.13
CA PRO A 246 -8.77 6.18 -35.44
C PRO A 246 -7.42 6.91 -35.41
N LEU A 247 -7.36 8.18 -35.86
CA LEU A 247 -6.11 8.92 -35.94
C LEU A 247 -5.54 9.28 -34.55
N PRO A 248 -6.32 9.86 -33.61
CA PRO A 248 -5.86 10.08 -32.23
C PRO A 248 -5.51 8.79 -31.50
N LEU A 249 -6.27 7.72 -31.75
CA LEU A 249 -6.00 6.41 -31.14
C LEU A 249 -4.67 5.83 -31.60
N LEU A 250 -4.40 5.85 -32.92
CA LEU A 250 -3.13 5.39 -33.48
C LEU A 250 -1.95 6.21 -32.96
N ALA A 251 -2.11 7.53 -32.83
CA ALA A 251 -1.08 8.41 -32.28
C ALA A 251 -0.73 8.03 -30.83
N LEU A 252 -1.73 7.80 -29.97
CA LEU A 252 -1.50 7.37 -28.59
C LEU A 252 -0.83 5.99 -28.50
N VAL A 253 -1.27 5.04 -29.31
CA VAL A 253 -0.67 3.70 -29.37
C VAL A 253 0.79 3.79 -29.84
N ALA A 254 1.06 4.57 -30.89
CA ALA A 254 2.40 4.76 -31.42
C ALA A 254 3.33 5.38 -30.38
N VAL A 255 2.90 6.45 -29.70
CA VAL A 255 3.68 7.13 -28.65
C VAL A 255 3.94 6.19 -27.47
N GLY A 256 2.90 5.51 -26.95
CA GLY A 256 3.06 4.61 -25.81
C GLY A 256 3.97 3.42 -26.11
N THR A 257 3.83 2.84 -27.31
CA THR A 257 4.67 1.73 -27.78
C THR A 257 6.11 2.20 -27.98
N LEU A 258 6.33 3.36 -28.60
CA LEU A 258 7.67 3.91 -28.84
C LEU A 258 8.42 4.16 -27.52
N ILE A 259 7.77 4.81 -26.55
CA ILE A 259 8.34 5.06 -25.22
C ILE A 259 8.75 3.74 -24.55
N PHE A 260 7.86 2.74 -24.59
CA PHE A 260 8.13 1.43 -24.01
C PHE A 260 9.31 0.71 -24.68
N LEU A 261 9.33 0.68 -26.01
CA LEU A 261 10.39 0.01 -26.77
C LEU A 261 11.75 0.70 -26.56
N LEU A 262 11.80 2.03 -26.55
CA LEU A 262 13.02 2.79 -26.23
C LEU A 262 13.52 2.50 -24.80
N ALA A 263 12.61 2.46 -23.83
CA ALA A 263 12.96 2.10 -22.45
C ALA A 263 13.49 0.66 -22.33
N ALA A 264 12.83 -0.30 -22.98
CA ALA A 264 13.26 -1.70 -22.97
C ALA A 264 14.62 -1.90 -23.67
N TRP A 265 14.85 -1.18 -24.78
CA TRP A 265 16.11 -1.24 -25.52
C TRP A 265 17.28 -0.64 -24.73
N THR A 266 17.08 0.52 -24.09
CA THR A 266 18.10 1.17 -23.25
C THR A 266 18.46 0.33 -22.02
N LEU A 267 17.48 -0.31 -21.39
CA LEU A 267 17.67 -1.22 -20.26
C LEU A 267 18.57 -2.40 -20.62
N GLY A 268 18.35 -3.03 -21.78
CA GLY A 268 19.14 -4.18 -22.23
C GLY A 268 20.64 -3.89 -22.43
N ARG A 269 21.02 -2.64 -22.69
CA ARG A 269 22.42 -2.21 -22.80
C ARG A 269 23.02 -1.90 -21.44
N ARG A 270 22.41 -0.99 -20.68
CA ARG A 270 22.98 -0.49 -19.41
C ARG A 270 22.92 -1.48 -18.25
N PHE A 271 21.99 -2.44 -18.28
CA PHE A 271 21.86 -3.42 -17.20
C PHE A 271 22.97 -4.48 -17.23
N ALA A 272 23.50 -4.82 -18.40
CA ALA A 272 24.66 -5.70 -18.51
C ALA A 272 25.89 -5.05 -17.84
N ASP A 273 26.08 -3.75 -18.07
CA ASP A 273 27.17 -2.97 -17.48
C ASP A 273 27.00 -2.81 -15.96
N ALA A 274 25.77 -2.58 -15.49
CA ALA A 274 25.46 -2.42 -14.07
C ALA A 274 25.54 -3.74 -13.28
N ALA A 275 25.09 -4.86 -13.86
CA ALA A 275 25.17 -6.18 -13.23
C ALA A 275 26.64 -6.61 -13.02
N ALA A 276 27.50 -6.37 -14.01
CA ALA A 276 28.94 -6.60 -13.90
C ALA A 276 29.59 -5.73 -12.81
N ALA A 277 29.16 -4.48 -12.66
CA ALA A 277 29.67 -3.58 -11.61
C ALA A 277 29.21 -3.96 -10.19
N THR A 278 28.02 -4.55 -10.04
CA THR A 278 27.49 -4.94 -8.71
C THR A 278 28.02 -6.26 -8.17
N GLN A 279 28.42 -7.22 -9.03
CA GLN A 279 29.03 -8.48 -8.56
C GLN A 279 30.36 -8.25 -7.82
N GLY A 280 31.08 -7.17 -8.09
CA GLY A 280 32.30 -6.80 -7.36
C GLY A 280 32.09 -6.01 -6.06
N ALA A 281 30.86 -5.55 -5.75
CA ALA A 281 30.62 -4.56 -4.69
C ALA A 281 30.11 -5.14 -3.36
N GLU A 282 29.72 -6.42 -3.30
CA GLU A 282 29.18 -7.03 -2.08
C GLU A 282 30.25 -7.42 -1.03
N THR A 283 31.54 -7.33 -1.35
CA THR A 283 32.65 -7.62 -0.43
C THR A 283 33.12 -6.40 0.36
N ARG A 284 32.24 -5.46 0.73
CA ARG A 284 32.60 -4.44 1.73
C ARG A 284 32.76 -5.13 3.09
N LYS A 285 34.02 -5.44 3.43
CA LYS A 285 34.46 -5.84 4.78
C LYS A 285 33.73 -4.97 5.80
N ALA A 286 33.04 -5.62 6.73
CA ALA A 286 32.40 -4.95 7.85
C ALA A 286 33.43 -4.03 8.51
N ALA A 287 33.14 -2.73 8.60
CA ALA A 287 34.02 -1.79 9.28
C ALA A 287 34.14 -2.21 10.74
N VAL A 288 35.32 -2.70 11.13
CA VAL A 288 35.65 -3.02 12.52
C VAL A 288 35.82 -1.70 13.26
N GLY A 289 34.71 -1.18 13.79
CA GLY A 289 34.73 -0.01 14.67
C GLY A 289 35.27 -0.39 16.05
N PRO A 290 35.84 0.57 16.79
CA PRO A 290 36.39 0.32 18.13
C PRO A 290 35.31 -0.23 19.06
N GLY A 291 35.61 -1.34 19.72
CA GLY A 291 34.73 -2.02 20.67
C GLY A 291 34.47 -1.14 21.89
N ARG A 292 33.44 -0.30 21.82
CA ARG A 292 32.95 0.43 22.99
C ARG A 292 32.34 -0.57 23.96
N ALA A 293 32.68 -0.45 25.25
CA ALA A 293 32.01 -1.18 26.31
C ALA A 293 30.48 -1.04 26.16
N PHE A 294 29.73 -2.13 26.38
CA PHE A 294 28.27 -2.14 26.42
C PHE A 294 27.78 -1.33 27.64
N ALA A 295 27.87 0.00 27.58
CA ALA A 295 27.52 0.91 28.68
C ALA A 295 26.00 1.10 28.84
N ALA A 296 25.18 0.26 28.21
CA ALA A 296 23.72 0.35 28.26
C ALA A 296 23.17 -1.00 28.72
N GLY A 297 22.37 -0.99 29.79
CA GLY A 297 21.64 -2.17 30.25
C GLY A 297 20.82 -2.82 29.12
N ALA A 298 20.55 -4.12 29.24
CA ALA A 298 19.93 -4.94 28.20
C ALA A 298 18.67 -4.33 27.57
N PHE A 299 17.83 -3.67 28.39
CA PHE A 299 16.66 -2.94 27.92
C PHE A 299 17.02 -1.83 26.93
N ARG A 300 17.93 -0.92 27.31
CA ARG A 300 18.30 0.26 26.49
C ARG A 300 19.10 -0.14 25.25
N ALA A 301 19.94 -1.17 25.37
CA ALA A 301 20.66 -1.73 24.23
C ALA A 301 19.69 -2.32 23.20
N THR A 302 18.72 -3.12 23.65
CA THR A 302 17.67 -3.71 22.80
C THR A 302 16.78 -2.63 22.19
N LEU A 303 16.31 -1.67 22.98
CA LEU A 303 15.48 -0.56 22.50
C LEU A 303 16.19 0.24 21.39
N ARG A 304 17.47 0.58 21.59
CA ARG A 304 18.26 1.33 20.60
C ARG A 304 18.52 0.51 19.34
N LYS A 305 18.75 -0.80 19.48
CA LYS A 305 18.87 -1.74 18.36
C LYS A 305 17.59 -1.71 17.52
N GLU A 306 16.44 -1.96 18.14
CA GLU A 306 15.16 -2.07 17.43
C GLU A 306 14.77 -0.76 16.74
N LEU A 307 14.91 0.39 17.41
CA LEU A 307 14.63 1.71 16.80
C LEU A 307 15.55 2.00 15.59
N ARG A 308 16.83 1.64 15.67
CA ARG A 308 17.77 1.82 14.54
C ARG A 308 17.47 0.89 13.37
N LEU A 309 17.04 -0.35 13.65
CA LEU A 309 16.66 -1.30 12.62
C LEU A 309 15.39 -0.86 11.91
N MET A 310 14.37 -0.43 12.66
CA MET A 310 13.14 0.12 12.08
C MET A 310 13.41 1.35 11.20
N GLY A 311 14.27 2.27 11.66
CA GLY A 311 14.65 3.45 10.85
C GLY A 311 15.47 3.13 9.60
N ARG A 312 16.06 1.93 9.49
CA ARG A 312 16.84 1.49 8.33
C ARG A 312 16.04 0.65 7.34
N ASP A 313 14.89 0.11 7.75
CA ASP A 313 14.06 -0.72 6.88
C ASP A 313 13.03 0.13 6.11
N ALA A 314 13.38 0.44 4.87
CA ALA A 314 12.55 1.22 3.95
C ALA A 314 11.17 0.60 3.69
N ALA A 315 11.06 -0.73 3.70
CA ALA A 315 9.78 -1.40 3.44
C ALA A 315 8.83 -1.22 4.63
N LEU A 316 9.37 -1.23 5.86
CA LEU A 316 8.60 -0.96 7.07
C LEU A 316 8.14 0.48 7.12
N LEU A 317 9.05 1.42 6.80
CA LEU A 317 8.71 2.83 6.71
C LEU A 317 7.57 3.05 5.72
N SER A 318 7.60 2.44 4.54
CA SER A 318 6.52 2.54 3.55
C SER A 318 5.18 1.97 4.07
N GLN A 319 5.21 0.82 4.77
CA GLN A 319 3.99 0.21 5.32
C GLN A 319 3.37 1.02 6.46
N VAL A 320 4.19 1.56 7.37
CA VAL A 320 3.74 2.44 8.43
C VAL A 320 3.28 3.77 7.87
N LEU A 321 4.05 4.37 6.93
CA LEU A 321 3.71 5.61 6.24
C LEU A 321 2.34 5.52 5.57
N LEU A 322 2.02 4.42 4.89
CA LEU A 322 0.70 4.26 4.27
C LEU A 322 -0.43 4.31 5.31
N ARG A 323 -0.24 3.73 6.49
CA ARG A 323 -1.23 3.76 7.58
C ARG A 323 -1.34 5.14 8.24
N VAL A 324 -0.22 5.81 8.44
CA VAL A 324 -0.14 7.22 8.88
C VAL A 324 -0.95 8.11 7.94
N LEU A 325 -0.79 7.87 6.65
CA LEU A 325 -1.38 8.64 5.58
C LEU A 325 -2.90 8.43 5.45
N TYR A 326 -3.38 7.22 5.77
CA TYR A 326 -4.81 6.96 5.94
C TYR A 326 -5.38 7.59 7.23
N MET A 327 -4.56 7.78 8.25
CA MET A 327 -4.97 8.45 9.49
C MET A 327 -5.11 9.97 9.32
N LEU A 328 -4.37 10.57 8.38
CA LEU A 328 -4.40 12.01 8.11
C LEU A 328 -5.80 12.55 7.73
N PRO A 329 -6.53 11.99 6.76
CA PRO A 329 -7.88 12.48 6.44
C PRO A 329 -8.86 12.25 7.60
N LEU A 330 -8.72 11.15 8.34
CA LEU A 330 -9.51 10.93 9.56
C LEU A 330 -9.25 12.03 10.60
N ALA A 331 -7.98 12.40 10.82
CA ALA A 331 -7.58 13.46 11.73
C ALA A 331 -8.11 14.84 11.29
N LEU A 332 -8.10 15.13 9.98
CA LEU A 332 -8.64 16.39 9.43
C LEU A 332 -10.16 16.49 9.57
N VAL A 333 -10.88 15.41 9.25
CA VAL A 333 -12.33 15.33 9.45
C VAL A 333 -12.69 15.46 10.93
N LEU A 334 -11.94 14.79 11.81
CA LEU A 334 -12.08 14.93 13.26
C LEU A 334 -11.82 16.35 13.75
N ALA A 335 -10.76 17.01 13.26
CA ALA A 335 -10.43 18.38 13.65
C ALA A 335 -11.56 19.35 13.30
N ARG A 336 -12.09 19.24 12.08
CA ARG A 336 -13.20 20.06 11.63
C ARG A 336 -14.47 19.79 12.41
N ASN A 337 -14.82 18.52 12.61
CA ASN A 337 -15.98 18.15 13.39
C ASN A 337 -15.81 18.62 14.84
N ALA A 338 -14.62 18.54 15.42
CA ALA A 338 -14.39 18.99 16.79
C ALA A 338 -14.58 20.50 16.98
N ALA A 339 -14.32 21.29 15.94
CA ALA A 339 -14.53 22.73 15.95
C ALA A 339 -16.00 23.16 15.82
N HIS A 340 -16.86 22.35 15.18
CA HIS A 340 -18.22 22.76 14.77
C HIS A 340 -19.35 21.84 15.22
N GLN A 341 -19.04 20.64 15.70
CA GLN A 341 -20.01 19.60 16.03
C GLN A 341 -19.88 19.19 17.50
N PRO A 342 -20.99 18.72 18.11
CA PRO A 342 -20.96 18.21 19.48
C PRO A 342 -20.10 16.93 19.61
N ALA A 343 -19.57 16.70 20.80
CA ALA A 343 -18.61 15.63 21.09
C ALA A 343 -19.07 14.22 20.67
N TRP A 344 -20.37 13.92 20.73
CA TRP A 344 -20.90 12.61 20.33
C TRP A 344 -20.72 12.29 18.84
N MET A 345 -20.65 13.31 17.97
CA MET A 345 -20.40 13.14 16.55
C MET A 345 -18.92 12.79 16.25
N LEU A 346 -18.03 12.98 17.23
CA LEU A 346 -16.60 12.61 17.14
C LEU A 346 -16.35 11.14 17.49
N ALA A 347 -17.33 10.45 18.08
CA ALA A 347 -17.20 9.08 18.57
C ALA A 347 -16.67 8.11 17.50
N GLY A 348 -17.21 8.16 16.28
CA GLY A 348 -16.77 7.30 15.18
C GLY A 348 -15.33 7.56 14.75
N GLY A 349 -14.91 8.83 14.72
CA GLY A 349 -13.53 9.17 14.37
C GLY A 349 -12.54 8.78 15.48
N ALA A 350 -12.91 8.99 16.74
CA ALA A 350 -12.11 8.56 17.89
C ALA A 350 -11.89 7.04 17.90
N ALA A 351 -12.95 6.28 17.60
CA ALA A 351 -12.87 4.82 17.42
C ALA A 351 -11.91 4.44 16.29
N GLY A 352 -11.97 5.15 15.16
CA GLY A 352 -11.08 4.95 14.03
C GLY A 352 -9.61 5.21 14.36
N VAL A 353 -9.30 6.29 15.09
CA VAL A 353 -7.94 6.61 15.55
C VAL A 353 -7.44 5.51 16.50
N ALA A 354 -8.26 5.10 17.46
CA ALA A 354 -7.90 4.02 18.38
C ALA A 354 -7.67 2.69 17.65
N PHE A 355 -8.53 2.33 16.71
CA PHE A 355 -8.37 1.13 15.89
C PHE A 355 -7.09 1.15 15.06
N LEU A 356 -6.81 2.27 14.36
CA LEU A 356 -5.60 2.43 13.56
C LEU A 356 -4.33 2.37 14.43
N ALA A 357 -4.34 2.97 15.62
CA ALA A 357 -3.24 2.87 16.57
C ALA A 357 -2.89 1.40 16.91
N GLY A 358 -3.92 0.61 17.21
CA GLY A 358 -3.79 -0.83 17.45
C GLY A 358 -3.20 -1.56 16.24
N GLN A 359 -3.71 -1.29 15.04
CA GLN A 359 -3.19 -1.91 13.80
C GLN A 359 -1.72 -1.58 13.57
N VAL A 360 -1.31 -0.31 13.72
CA VAL A 360 0.10 0.09 13.56
C VAL A 360 0.98 -0.59 14.61
N ALA A 361 0.59 -0.55 15.88
CA ALA A 361 1.31 -1.21 16.96
C ALA A 361 1.46 -2.71 16.73
N GLY A 362 0.38 -3.38 16.31
CA GLY A 362 0.35 -4.79 15.95
C GLY A 362 1.34 -5.16 14.84
N SER A 363 1.43 -4.33 13.80
CA SER A 363 2.43 -4.56 12.74
C SER A 363 3.86 -4.38 13.24
N LEU A 364 4.13 -3.32 14.01
CA LEU A 364 5.46 -3.00 14.51
C LEU A 364 5.94 -4.03 15.54
N ILE A 365 5.05 -4.51 16.41
CA ILE A 365 5.39 -5.54 17.37
C ILE A 365 5.69 -6.86 16.68
N TRP A 366 4.90 -7.22 15.66
CA TRP A 366 5.14 -8.45 14.91
C TRP A 366 6.54 -8.44 14.29
N ILE A 367 6.98 -7.30 13.78
CA ILE A 367 8.32 -7.14 13.22
C ILE A 367 9.40 -7.22 14.31
N THR A 368 9.32 -6.39 15.35
CA THR A 368 10.37 -6.33 16.40
C THR A 368 10.51 -7.64 17.18
N VAL A 369 9.42 -8.39 17.33
CA VAL A 369 9.41 -9.65 18.06
C VAL A 369 9.76 -10.83 17.16
N SER A 370 9.14 -10.92 15.98
CA SER A 370 9.23 -12.11 15.14
C SER A 370 10.46 -12.06 14.21
N ALA A 371 10.94 -10.86 13.84
CA ALA A 371 12.06 -10.68 12.91
C ALA A 371 13.40 -10.68 13.65
N GLU A 372 13.67 -11.76 14.40
CA GLU A 372 14.97 -12.00 15.03
C GLU A 372 15.76 -13.06 14.25
N ASP A 373 16.97 -12.71 13.87
CA ASP A 373 17.83 -13.56 13.05
C ASP A 373 18.47 -14.72 13.85
N THR A 374 18.58 -14.55 15.17
CA THR A 374 19.23 -15.51 16.08
C THR A 374 18.46 -15.59 17.41
N PRO A 375 17.25 -16.21 17.40
CA PRO A 375 16.48 -16.41 18.63
C PRO A 375 17.25 -17.26 19.65
N ASP A 376 18.09 -18.18 19.18
CA ASP A 376 18.86 -19.08 20.04
C ASP A 376 19.90 -18.32 20.88
N LEU A 377 20.54 -17.28 20.31
CA LEU A 377 21.47 -16.43 21.06
C LEU A 377 20.76 -15.58 22.12
N LEU A 378 19.52 -15.17 21.86
CA LEU A 378 18.69 -14.48 22.85
C LEU A 378 18.23 -15.43 23.97
N ALA A 379 17.99 -16.70 23.64
CA ALA A 379 17.63 -17.71 24.63
C ALA A 379 18.79 -18.06 25.56
N LEU A 380 20.04 -17.93 25.10
CA LEU A 380 21.25 -18.12 25.89
C LEU A 380 21.70 -16.87 26.66
N ALA A 381 21.03 -15.73 26.45
CA ALA A 381 21.41 -14.49 27.11
C ALA A 381 21.13 -14.57 28.63
N PRO A 382 22.00 -14.03 29.50
CA PRO A 382 21.79 -14.00 30.95
C PRO A 382 20.65 -13.05 31.36
N THR A 383 20.00 -12.39 30.40
CA THR A 383 18.96 -11.39 30.62
C THR A 383 17.58 -12.03 30.56
N PRO A 384 16.68 -11.72 31.51
CA PRO A 384 15.33 -12.29 31.50
C PRO A 384 14.55 -11.87 30.25
N VAL A 385 13.79 -12.81 29.69
CA VAL A 385 13.01 -12.62 28.46
C VAL A 385 11.99 -11.49 28.59
N SER A 386 11.46 -11.27 29.80
CA SER A 386 10.54 -10.17 30.09
C SER A 386 11.14 -8.79 29.84
N VAL A 387 12.44 -8.59 30.09
CA VAL A 387 13.15 -7.32 29.82
C VAL A 387 13.30 -7.09 28.33
N LEU A 388 13.62 -8.15 27.56
CA LEU A 388 13.70 -8.10 26.11
C LEU A 388 12.32 -7.80 25.49
N ASN A 389 11.26 -8.48 25.96
CA ASN A 389 9.90 -8.27 25.48
C ASN A 389 9.39 -6.85 25.78
N ARG A 390 9.66 -6.31 26.97
CA ARG A 390 9.31 -4.92 27.32
C ARG A 390 10.08 -3.92 26.44
N ALA A 391 11.36 -4.16 26.18
CA ALA A 391 12.15 -3.29 25.30
C ALA A 391 11.60 -3.28 23.87
N LYS A 392 11.23 -4.45 23.33
CA LYS A 392 10.61 -4.59 22.01
C LYS A 392 9.23 -3.96 21.94
N LEU A 393 8.40 -4.16 22.96
CA LEU A 393 7.10 -3.48 23.08
C LEU A 393 7.28 -1.96 23.04
N THR A 394 8.19 -1.44 23.87
CA THR A 394 8.46 -0.01 23.94
C THR A 394 8.97 0.52 22.59
N ALA A 395 9.85 -0.21 21.92
CA ALA A 395 10.34 0.13 20.59
C ALA A 395 9.21 0.22 19.56
N ALA A 396 8.23 -0.68 19.61
CA ALA A 396 7.07 -0.69 18.72
C ALA A 396 6.06 0.43 19.06
N LEU A 397 5.89 0.77 20.34
CA LEU A 397 4.93 1.78 20.79
C LEU A 397 5.43 3.22 20.59
N ILE A 398 6.74 3.49 20.65
CA ILE A 398 7.28 4.86 20.47
C ILE A 398 6.85 5.50 19.14
N PRO A 399 7.04 4.85 17.96
CA PRO A 399 6.59 5.42 16.69
C PRO A 399 5.07 5.66 16.64
N VAL A 400 4.28 4.79 17.27
CA VAL A 400 2.82 4.93 17.35
C VAL A 400 2.45 6.12 18.23
N GLY A 401 3.09 6.29 19.38
CA GLY A 401 2.89 7.44 20.25
C GLY A 401 3.19 8.76 19.54
N LEU A 402 4.34 8.85 18.85
CA LEU A 402 4.71 10.01 18.05
C LEU A 402 3.68 10.34 16.96
N LEU A 403 3.17 9.30 16.29
CA LEU A 403 2.14 9.43 15.27
C LEU A 403 0.81 9.96 15.86
N LEU A 404 0.44 9.51 17.05
CA LEU A 404 -0.81 9.90 17.71
C LEU A 404 -0.80 11.31 18.31
N VAL A 405 0.37 11.94 18.49
CA VAL A 405 0.47 13.30 19.05
C VAL A 405 -0.41 14.26 18.26
N VAL A 406 -0.30 14.27 16.92
CA VAL A 406 -1.03 15.21 16.07
C VAL A 406 -2.55 15.08 16.21
N PRO A 407 -3.19 13.93 15.93
CA PRO A 407 -4.65 13.83 16.03
C PRO A 407 -5.17 14.05 17.45
N VAL A 408 -4.46 13.57 18.48
CA VAL A 408 -4.91 13.69 19.87
C VAL A 408 -4.81 15.14 20.36
N VAL A 409 -3.71 15.85 20.05
CA VAL A 409 -3.54 17.26 20.44
C VAL A 409 -4.56 18.14 19.73
N VAL A 410 -4.80 17.91 18.43
CA VAL A 410 -5.80 18.68 17.69
C VAL A 410 -7.21 18.45 18.26
N MET A 411 -7.58 17.20 18.57
CA MET A 411 -8.86 16.92 19.23
C MET A 411 -8.95 17.55 20.62
N ALA A 412 -7.89 17.46 21.42
CA ALA A 412 -7.86 18.02 22.77
C ALA A 412 -7.95 19.56 22.78
N TRP A 413 -7.43 20.21 21.72
CA TRP A 413 -7.51 21.67 21.57
C TRP A 413 -8.95 22.17 21.41
N PHE A 414 -9.77 21.48 20.63
CA PHE A 414 -11.16 21.87 20.41
C PHE A 414 -12.13 21.25 21.43
N GLN A 415 -11.88 20.00 21.84
CA GLN A 415 -12.73 19.22 22.75
C GLN A 415 -11.85 18.40 23.72
N PRO A 416 -11.42 18.99 24.85
CA PRO A 416 -10.44 18.38 25.76
C PRO A 416 -10.80 16.97 26.24
N LEU A 417 -12.07 16.76 26.61
CA LEU A 417 -12.56 15.47 27.10
C LEU A 417 -12.53 14.40 25.99
N ALA A 418 -12.95 14.76 24.78
CA ALA A 418 -12.92 13.85 23.63
C ALA A 418 -11.48 13.49 23.24
N GLY A 419 -10.56 14.47 23.28
CA GLY A 419 -9.13 14.25 23.08
C GLY A 419 -8.53 13.31 24.12
N PHE A 420 -8.87 13.49 25.41
CA PHE A 420 -8.42 12.61 26.49
C PHE A 420 -8.86 11.15 26.27
N TRP A 421 -10.16 10.90 26.04
CA TRP A 421 -10.67 9.56 25.80
C TRP A 421 -10.09 8.92 24.55
N THR A 422 -9.90 9.71 23.48
CA THR A 422 -9.26 9.23 22.24
C THR A 422 -7.81 8.83 22.47
N GLY A 423 -7.04 9.65 23.20
CA GLY A 423 -5.66 9.34 23.55
C GLY A 423 -5.53 8.10 24.42
N LEU A 424 -6.39 7.96 25.44
CA LEU A 424 -6.43 6.81 26.32
C LEU A 424 -6.83 5.54 25.57
N GLY A 425 -7.89 5.61 24.75
CA GLY A 425 -8.35 4.52 23.90
C GLY A 425 -7.30 4.05 22.90
N ALA A 426 -6.64 4.99 22.21
CA ALA A 426 -5.57 4.69 21.26
C ALA A 426 -4.31 4.12 21.92
N GLY A 427 -3.99 4.58 23.14
CA GLY A 427 -2.92 4.00 23.94
C GLY A 427 -3.22 2.57 24.36
N LEU A 428 -4.45 2.30 24.83
CA LEU A 428 -4.91 0.96 25.22
C LEU A 428 -4.95 -0.01 24.04
N THR A 429 -5.46 0.40 22.88
CA THR A 429 -5.47 -0.45 21.67
C THR A 429 -4.07 -0.77 21.20
N ALA A 430 -3.17 0.22 21.18
CA ALA A 430 -1.77 0.02 20.81
C ALA A 430 -1.06 -0.94 21.76
N TRP A 431 -1.25 -0.76 23.07
CA TRP A 431 -0.71 -1.65 24.10
C TRP A 431 -1.27 -3.07 24.00
N ALA A 432 -2.58 -3.22 23.83
CA ALA A 432 -3.26 -4.51 23.69
C ALA A 432 -2.75 -5.28 22.46
N ALA A 433 -2.70 -4.64 21.29
CA ALA A 433 -2.16 -5.25 20.07
C ALA A 433 -0.68 -5.65 20.25
N GLY A 434 0.10 -4.78 20.91
CA GLY A 434 1.48 -5.08 21.31
C GLY A 434 1.61 -6.34 22.17
N MET A 435 0.78 -6.47 23.21
CA MET A 435 0.81 -7.62 24.10
C MET A 435 0.39 -8.92 23.41
N ILE A 436 -0.65 -8.88 22.58
CA ILE A 436 -1.09 -10.05 21.80
C ILE A 436 0.04 -10.51 20.87
N GLY A 437 0.73 -9.58 20.23
CA GLY A 437 1.88 -9.87 19.37
C GLY A 437 3.03 -10.56 20.10
N ILE A 438 3.32 -10.16 21.34
CA ILE A 438 4.33 -10.81 22.19
C ILE A 438 3.87 -12.23 22.60
N TRP A 439 2.62 -12.39 23.03
CA TRP A 439 2.12 -13.70 23.47
C TRP A 439 2.05 -14.72 22.34
N ARG A 440 1.77 -14.27 21.11
CA ARG A 440 1.58 -15.13 19.92
C ARG A 440 2.78 -15.07 18.96
N GLN A 441 3.98 -14.81 19.48
CA GLN A 441 5.19 -14.71 18.68
C GLN A 441 5.52 -16.00 17.93
N LYS A 442 6.03 -15.85 16.70
CA LYS A 442 6.57 -16.92 15.87
C LYS A 442 7.88 -16.44 15.24
N PRO A 443 9.06 -16.86 15.75
CA PRO A 443 10.33 -16.44 15.21
C PRO A 443 10.49 -16.92 13.77
N GLY A 444 11.16 -16.12 12.95
CA GLY A 444 11.59 -16.52 11.63
C GLY A 444 12.81 -15.74 11.19
N LYS A 445 13.55 -16.28 10.21
CA LYS A 445 14.69 -15.58 9.61
C LYS A 445 14.21 -14.34 8.85
N ARG A 446 14.88 -13.19 8.97
CA ARG A 446 14.45 -11.94 8.28
C ARG A 446 14.33 -12.06 6.76
N ALA A 447 15.13 -12.93 6.14
CA ALA A 447 15.04 -13.20 4.71
C ALA A 447 13.66 -13.79 4.31
N ASP A 448 13.03 -14.55 5.21
CA ASP A 448 11.74 -15.21 4.98
C ASP A 448 10.53 -14.32 5.34
N PHE A 449 10.72 -13.21 6.05
CA PHE A 449 9.66 -12.24 6.39
C PHE A 449 9.02 -11.62 5.15
N ARG A 450 9.78 -11.45 4.07
CA ARG A 450 9.25 -10.98 2.78
C ARG A 450 8.29 -11.99 2.13
N ARG A 451 8.41 -13.27 2.45
CA ARG A 451 7.58 -14.36 1.89
C ARG A 451 6.45 -14.78 2.84
N ARG A 452 6.60 -14.62 4.16
CA ARG A 452 5.62 -14.99 5.19
C ARG A 452 5.03 -13.73 5.86
N ARG A 453 3.91 -13.24 5.35
CA ARG A 453 3.23 -12.04 5.88
C ARG A 453 2.20 -12.30 6.99
N ALA A 454 2.12 -13.52 7.53
CA ALA A 454 1.01 -13.89 8.41
C ALA A 454 1.48 -14.39 9.78
N SER A 455 1.07 -13.65 10.83
CA SER A 455 0.86 -14.21 12.16
C SER A 455 -0.17 -15.35 12.10
N SER A 456 -0.31 -16.14 13.15
CA SER A 456 -1.38 -17.16 13.18
C SER A 456 -2.74 -16.50 12.98
N PHE A 457 -3.57 -17.02 12.08
CA PHE A 457 -4.90 -16.49 11.75
C PHE A 457 -5.74 -16.19 12.99
N LEU A 458 -5.76 -17.10 13.97
CA LEU A 458 -6.45 -16.92 15.24
C LEU A 458 -5.93 -15.75 16.09
N ALA A 459 -4.62 -15.48 16.03
CA ALA A 459 -4.04 -14.32 16.72
C ALA A 459 -4.42 -13.02 16.01
N ALA A 460 -4.40 -12.99 14.67
CA ALA A 460 -4.83 -11.83 13.90
C ALA A 460 -6.32 -11.51 14.06
N LEU A 461 -7.18 -12.54 14.08
CA LEU A 461 -8.61 -12.40 14.33
C LEU A 461 -8.86 -11.89 15.76
N GLY A 462 -8.17 -12.46 16.74
CA GLY A 462 -8.25 -12.02 18.14
C GLY A 462 -7.77 -10.58 18.33
N GLU A 463 -6.65 -10.20 17.72
CA GLU A 463 -6.14 -8.84 17.71
C GLU A 463 -7.14 -7.86 17.07
N LEU A 464 -7.72 -8.22 15.93
CA LEU A 464 -8.73 -7.39 15.26
C LEU A 464 -9.98 -7.23 16.12
N ALA A 465 -10.47 -8.31 16.74
CA ALA A 465 -11.63 -8.25 17.64
C ALA A 465 -11.35 -7.39 18.88
N VAL A 466 -10.20 -7.55 19.54
CA VAL A 466 -9.80 -6.73 20.70
C VAL A 466 -9.68 -5.25 20.32
N THR A 467 -9.02 -4.94 19.19
CA THR A 467 -8.84 -3.55 18.75
C THR A 467 -10.17 -2.90 18.33
N MET A 468 -11.10 -3.66 17.74
CA MET A 468 -12.45 -3.15 17.45
C MET A 468 -13.27 -2.91 18.71
N LEU A 469 -13.24 -3.82 19.68
CA LEU A 469 -13.96 -3.65 20.96
C LEU A 469 -13.42 -2.44 21.75
N LEU A 470 -12.11 -2.29 21.85
CA LEU A 470 -11.50 -1.12 22.49
C LEU A 470 -11.78 0.18 21.70
N GLY A 471 -11.82 0.12 20.36
CA GLY A 471 -12.27 1.24 19.53
C GLY A 471 -13.74 1.62 19.81
N ALA A 472 -14.63 0.64 19.92
CA ALA A 472 -16.03 0.85 20.28
C ALA A 472 -16.19 1.43 21.70
N ALA A 473 -15.41 0.94 22.68
CA ALA A 473 -15.34 1.51 24.02
C ALA A 473 -14.92 2.99 23.99
N THR A 474 -13.92 3.32 23.17
CA THR A 474 -13.45 4.69 22.95
C THR A 474 -14.56 5.56 22.35
N ALA A 475 -15.30 5.04 21.36
CA ALA A 475 -16.43 5.73 20.75
C ALA A 475 -17.51 6.08 21.79
N LEU A 476 -17.91 5.10 22.60
CA LEU A 476 -18.92 5.26 23.64
C LEU A 476 -18.48 6.23 24.73
N ALA A 477 -17.20 6.20 25.11
CA ALA A 477 -16.65 7.15 26.07
C ALA A 477 -16.67 8.59 25.54
N VAL A 478 -16.29 8.79 24.27
CA VAL A 478 -16.36 10.11 23.60
C VAL A 478 -17.80 10.58 23.40
N ALA A 479 -18.74 9.67 23.19
CA ALA A 479 -20.17 9.95 23.14
C ALA A 479 -20.80 10.30 24.50
N GLY A 480 -20.04 10.19 25.60
CA GLY A 480 -20.52 10.42 26.96
C GLY A 480 -21.24 9.24 27.60
N TRP A 481 -21.30 8.08 26.92
CA TRP A 481 -21.97 6.86 27.38
C TRP A 481 -21.00 5.94 28.13
N LEU A 482 -20.40 6.46 29.21
CA LEU A 482 -19.34 5.78 29.96
C LEU A 482 -19.76 4.42 30.52
N VAL A 483 -21.01 4.28 30.99
CA VAL A 483 -21.54 3.01 31.52
C VAL A 483 -21.54 1.94 30.43
N TRP A 484 -21.94 2.30 29.21
CA TRP A 484 -21.97 1.39 28.07
C TRP A 484 -20.57 1.09 27.52
N ALA A 485 -19.61 1.99 27.71
CA ALA A 485 -18.21 1.77 27.33
C ALA A 485 -17.54 0.64 28.15
N VAL A 486 -18.05 0.34 29.35
CA VAL A 486 -17.53 -0.73 30.21
C VAL A 486 -17.76 -2.11 29.57
N LEU A 487 -18.89 -2.33 28.89
CA LEU A 487 -19.23 -3.62 28.29
C LEU A 487 -18.18 -4.08 27.25
N PRO A 488 -17.87 -3.32 26.18
CA PRO A 488 -16.84 -3.72 25.23
C PRO A 488 -15.45 -3.77 25.86
N LEU A 489 -15.16 -2.98 26.91
CA LEU A 489 -13.90 -3.05 27.66
C LEU A 489 -13.75 -4.39 28.40
N ILE A 490 -14.81 -4.86 29.08
CA ILE A 490 -14.84 -6.17 29.76
C ILE A 490 -14.64 -7.29 28.74
N VAL A 491 -15.37 -7.26 27.62
CA VAL A 491 -15.26 -8.30 26.58
C VAL A 491 -13.86 -8.28 25.96
N ALA A 492 -13.28 -7.11 25.69
CA ALA A 492 -11.92 -6.99 25.20
C ALA A 492 -10.90 -7.55 26.20
N GLY A 493 -11.07 -7.25 27.50
CA GLY A 493 -10.23 -7.79 28.58
C GLY A 493 -10.32 -9.31 28.71
N ALA A 494 -11.53 -9.86 28.66
CA ALA A 494 -11.75 -11.31 28.68
C ALA A 494 -11.10 -11.99 27.46
N LEU A 495 -11.27 -11.41 26.27
CA LEU A 495 -10.66 -11.92 25.04
C LEU A 495 -9.13 -11.82 25.07
N MET A 496 -8.56 -10.74 25.61
CA MET A 496 -7.12 -10.63 25.84
C MET A 496 -6.62 -11.72 26.80
N MET A 497 -7.33 -11.97 27.90
CA MET A 497 -6.95 -13.02 28.85
C MET A 497 -7.03 -14.42 28.22
N ALA A 498 -8.02 -14.68 27.37
CA ALA A 498 -8.12 -15.93 26.61
C ALA A 498 -6.99 -16.09 25.58
N LEU A 499 -6.44 -14.97 25.06
CA LEU A 499 -5.31 -14.98 24.14
C LEU A 499 -3.95 -15.05 24.82
N ARG A 500 -3.88 -14.79 26.13
CA ARG A 500 -2.66 -14.78 26.93
C ARG A 500 -2.01 -16.16 26.94
N ARG A 501 -0.69 -16.19 26.74
CA ARG A 501 0.16 -17.36 26.93
C ARG A 501 1.14 -17.09 28.06
N THR A 502 1.41 -18.10 28.89
CA THR A 502 2.45 -18.01 29.92
C THR A 502 3.85 -18.03 29.28
N GLU A 503 4.86 -17.50 29.99
CA GLU A 503 6.24 -17.50 29.48
C GLU A 503 6.74 -18.91 29.16
N GLU A 504 6.33 -19.90 29.95
CA GLU A 504 6.60 -21.32 29.71
C GLU A 504 5.99 -21.83 28.41
N GLN A 505 4.69 -21.55 28.18
CA GLN A 505 3.99 -21.93 26.94
C GLN A 505 4.59 -21.26 25.71
N ILE A 506 5.01 -20.00 25.86
CA ILE A 506 5.73 -19.28 24.81
C ILE A 506 7.05 -20.00 24.53
N SER A 507 7.85 -20.30 25.55
CA SER A 507 9.14 -21.01 25.39
C SER A 507 9.00 -22.41 24.77
N ALA A 508 7.93 -23.13 25.11
CA ALA A 508 7.63 -24.45 24.56
C ALA A 508 7.23 -24.37 23.08
N ALA A 509 6.37 -23.40 22.72
CA ALA A 509 5.99 -23.14 21.34
C ALA A 509 7.18 -22.71 20.47
N LEU A 510 8.12 -21.95 21.03
CA LEU A 510 9.37 -21.56 20.38
C LEU A 510 10.27 -22.78 20.11
N ARG A 511 10.44 -23.66 21.11
CA ARG A 511 11.22 -24.89 20.96
C ARG A 511 10.61 -25.83 19.92
N ALA A 512 9.29 -26.02 19.93
CA ALA A 512 8.60 -26.83 18.94
C ALA A 512 8.75 -26.29 17.51
N ALA A 513 8.75 -24.95 17.35
CA ALA A 513 8.95 -24.31 16.05
C ALA A 513 10.40 -24.37 15.54
N ALA A 514 11.39 -24.56 16.42
CA ALA A 514 12.79 -24.74 16.03
C ALA A 514 13.10 -26.18 15.57
N MET A 515 12.30 -27.17 16.02
CA MET A 515 12.44 -28.58 15.62
C MET A 515 11.68 -28.95 14.34
N ALA A 516 10.85 -28.05 13.80
CA ALA A 516 10.02 -28.24 12.61
C ALA A 516 10.53 -27.38 11.44
#